data_AF-A0AAW9B9G7-F1
#
_entry.id   AF-A0AAW9B9G7-F1
#
_cell.length_a   1.000
_cell.length_b   1.000
_cell.length_c   1.000
_cell.angle_alpha   90.00
_cell.angle_beta   90.00
_cell.angle_gamma   90.00
#
_symmetry.space_group_name_H-M   'P 1'
#
loop_
_entity.id
_entity.type
_entity.pdbx_description
1 polymer ?
#
loop_
_entity_poly.entity_id
_entity_poly.type
_entity_poly.pdbx_seq_one_letter_code
_entity_poly.pdbx_strand_id
1 'polypeptide(L)'
;AYTRYVLDAGMTGDLVDLYAALAPCSIGYAVIGKMLIEDENTVFEGNPYASWISLYGGEEFQSGVASGAEHFNQLLAEIDIHSQRGQNLIQVFKTATRMEVAFWQQGLNAQ
;
A
#
# COMPACT_ATOMS: atom_id res chain seq x y z
N ALA A 1 -4.67 14.88 3.87
CA ALA A 1 -3.35 15.01 3.23
C ALA A 1 -3.07 13.83 2.29
N TYR A 2 -3.22 12.59 2.74
CA TYR A 2 -2.97 11.37 1.94
C TYR A 2 -3.77 11.28 0.64
N THR A 3 -5.10 11.33 0.72
CA THR A 3 -6.00 11.24 -0.44
C THR A 3 -5.76 12.36 -1.46
N ARG A 4 -5.39 13.56 -1.00
CA ARG A 4 -5.05 14.69 -1.87
C ARG A 4 -3.69 14.51 -2.55
N TYR A 5 -2.69 13.97 -1.86
CA TYR A 5 -1.39 13.64 -2.45
C TYR A 5 -1.48 12.58 -3.54
N VAL A 6 -2.30 11.54 -3.33
CA VAL A 6 -2.57 10.50 -4.34
C VAL A 6 -3.27 11.07 -5.57
N LEU A 7 -4.30 11.91 -5.36
CA LEU A 7 -4.99 12.59 -6.45
C LEU A 7 -4.07 13.55 -7.20
N ASP A 8 -3.27 14.35 -6.48
CA ASP A 8 -2.34 15.30 -7.09
C ASP A 8 -1.23 14.56 -7.87
N ALA A 9 -0.72 13.43 -7.39
CA ALA A 9 0.24 12.60 -8.11
C ALA A 9 -0.33 12.03 -9.41
N GLY A 10 -1.59 11.58 -9.40
CA GLY A 10 -2.28 11.12 -10.61
C GLY A 10 -2.67 12.25 -11.57
N MET A 11 -2.88 13.46 -11.07
CA MET A 11 -3.23 14.63 -11.90
C MET A 11 -2.02 15.37 -12.47
N THR A 12 -0.84 15.22 -11.86
CA THR A 12 0.41 15.88 -12.29
C THR A 12 1.37 14.96 -13.04
N GLY A 13 1.20 13.64 -12.91
CA GLY A 13 2.05 12.62 -13.53
C GLY A 13 1.35 11.75 -14.58
N ASP A 14 2.01 10.66 -14.97
CA ASP A 14 1.43 9.61 -15.82
C ASP A 14 0.84 8.45 -14.98
N LEU A 15 0.37 7.41 -15.65
CA LEU A 15 -0.21 6.24 -15.00
C LEU A 15 0.76 5.58 -14.00
N VAL A 16 2.06 5.58 -14.27
CA VAL A 16 3.08 4.97 -13.40
C VAL A 16 3.26 5.76 -12.11
N ASP A 17 3.15 7.09 -12.16
CA ASP A 17 3.17 7.94 -10.96
C ASP A 17 1.97 7.66 -10.05
N LEU A 18 0.79 7.47 -10.64
CA LEU A 18 -0.42 7.11 -9.90
C LEU A 18 -0.25 5.76 -9.19
N TYR A 19 0.25 4.74 -9.90
CA TYR A 19 0.52 3.43 -9.28
C TYR A 19 1.59 3.52 -8.19
N ALA A 20 2.66 4.29 -8.40
CA ALA A 20 3.71 4.48 -7.39
C ALA A 20 3.18 5.14 -6.11
N ALA A 21 2.19 6.02 -6.22
CA ALA A 21 1.55 6.67 -5.07
C ALA A 21 0.51 5.77 -4.37
N LEU A 22 -0.20 4.91 -5.11
CA LEU A 22 -1.26 4.03 -4.58
C LEU A 22 -0.75 2.70 -4.01
N ALA A 23 0.27 2.12 -4.64
CA ALA A 23 0.78 0.79 -4.32
C ALA A 23 1.18 0.60 -2.84
N PRO A 24 1.79 1.58 -2.14
CA PRO A 24 2.10 1.44 -0.72
C PRO A 24 0.89 1.12 0.15
N CYS A 25 -0.28 1.68 -0.16
CA CYS A 25 -1.51 1.44 0.58
C CYS A 25 -1.96 -0.02 0.44
N SER A 26 -2.23 -0.46 -0.80
CA SER A 26 -2.76 -1.80 -1.05
C SER A 26 -1.77 -2.90 -0.66
N ILE A 27 -0.49 -2.74 -0.99
CA ILE A 27 0.58 -3.69 -0.61
C ILE A 27 0.76 -3.71 0.90
N GLY A 28 0.79 -2.54 1.55
CA GLY A 28 0.96 -2.45 3.01
C GLY A 28 -0.15 -3.17 3.76
N TYR A 29 -1.41 -2.94 3.39
CA TYR A 29 -2.55 -3.63 4.00
C TYR A 29 -2.53 -5.14 3.74
N ALA A 30 -2.14 -5.58 2.54
CA ALA A 30 -2.00 -7.01 2.25
C ALA A 30 -0.92 -7.66 3.12
N VAL A 31 0.24 -7.02 3.28
CA VAL A 31 1.33 -7.54 4.13
C VAL A 31 0.89 -7.62 5.58
N ILE A 32 0.26 -6.56 6.11
CA ILE A 32 -0.21 -6.52 7.51
C ILE A 32 -1.32 -7.57 7.73
N GLY A 33 -2.31 -7.62 6.84
CA GLY A 33 -3.41 -8.56 6.92
C GLY A 33 -2.94 -10.01 6.86
N LYS A 34 -2.00 -10.32 5.96
CA LYS A 34 -1.41 -11.66 5.85
C LYS A 34 -0.59 -12.02 7.10
N MET A 35 0.23 -11.10 7.60
CA MET A 35 1.01 -11.31 8.82
C MET A 35 0.08 -11.62 10.00
N LEU A 36 -1.01 -10.86 10.16
CA LEU A 36 -1.95 -11.05 11.27
C LEU A 36 -2.77 -12.33 11.12
N ILE A 37 -3.20 -12.70 9.90
CA ILE A 37 -4.00 -13.91 9.71
C ILE A 37 -3.18 -15.20 9.87
N GLU A 38 -1.87 -15.15 9.61
CA GLU A 38 -0.94 -16.28 9.74
C GLU A 38 -0.27 -16.37 11.13
N ASP A 39 -0.36 -15.32 11.96
CA ASP A 39 0.20 -15.32 13.32
C ASP A 39 -0.63 -16.19 14.26
N GLU A 40 0.02 -17.17 14.88
CA GLU A 40 -0.58 -18.09 15.86
C GLU A 40 -1.13 -17.39 17.11
N ASN A 41 -0.65 -16.17 17.40
CA ASN A 41 -1.09 -15.37 18.54
C ASN A 41 -2.33 -14.52 18.22
N THR A 42 -2.79 -14.49 16.96
CA THR A 42 -3.99 -13.74 16.59
C THR A 42 -5.25 -14.41 17.13
N VAL A 43 -5.87 -13.75 18.10
CA VAL A 43 -7.17 -14.17 18.63
C VAL A 43 -8.27 -13.64 17.72
N PHE A 44 -9.11 -14.55 17.19
CA PHE A 44 -10.26 -14.16 16.36
C PHE A 44 -11.56 -14.07 17.16
N GLU A 45 -11.76 -14.95 18.14
CA GLU A 45 -12.97 -14.94 18.96
C GLU A 45 -13.00 -13.73 19.88
N GLY A 46 -14.06 -12.93 19.81
CA GLY A 46 -14.21 -11.71 20.63
C GLY A 46 -13.31 -10.54 20.21
N ASN A 47 -12.51 -10.67 19.15
CA ASN A 47 -11.64 -9.60 18.67
C ASN A 47 -12.40 -8.60 17.79
N PRO A 48 -12.52 -7.31 18.18
CA PRO A 48 -13.23 -6.30 17.39
C PRO A 48 -12.60 -6.04 16.01
N TYR A 49 -11.35 -6.44 15.79
CA TYR A 49 -10.63 -6.29 14.54
C TYR A 49 -10.63 -7.55 13.66
N ALA A 50 -11.28 -8.63 14.08
CA ALA A 50 -11.27 -9.91 13.35
C ALA A 50 -11.73 -9.77 11.89
N SER A 51 -12.80 -9.00 11.64
CA SER A 51 -13.31 -8.76 10.29
C SER A 51 -12.32 -7.99 9.40
N TRP A 52 -11.59 -7.04 9.99
CA TRP A 52 -10.54 -6.29 9.29
C TRP A 52 -9.38 -7.22 8.91
N ILE A 53 -8.93 -8.07 9.85
CA ILE A 53 -7.85 -9.04 9.60
C ILE A 53 -8.27 -10.04 8.50
N SER A 54 -9.47 -10.61 8.60
CA SER A 54 -9.98 -11.56 7.59
C SER A 54 -10.14 -10.93 6.21
N LEU A 55 -10.52 -9.65 6.13
CA LEU A 55 -10.65 -8.94 4.86
C LEU A 55 -9.28 -8.79 4.18
N TYR A 56 -8.31 -8.20 4.88
CA TYR A 56 -7.01 -7.87 4.28
C TYR A 56 -6.06 -9.07 4.18
N GLY A 57 -6.21 -10.06 5.06
CA GLY A 57 -5.49 -11.34 4.98
C GLY A 57 -6.14 -12.38 4.06
N GLY A 58 -7.39 -12.14 3.64
CA GLY A 58 -8.16 -13.08 2.83
C GLY A 58 -7.64 -13.23 1.40
N GLU A 59 -7.85 -14.41 0.81
CA GLU A 59 -7.34 -14.79 -0.51
C GLU A 59 -7.74 -13.82 -1.63
N GLU A 60 -8.98 -13.31 -1.60
CA GLU A 60 -9.49 -12.36 -2.60
C GLU A 60 -8.67 -11.06 -2.61
N PHE A 61 -8.46 -10.45 -1.44
CA PHE A 61 -7.67 -9.23 -1.32
C PHE A 61 -6.21 -9.47 -1.70
N GLN A 62 -5.62 -10.57 -1.21
CA GLN A 62 -4.23 -10.94 -1.52
C GLN A 62 -4.01 -11.13 -3.03
N SER A 63 -4.93 -11.83 -3.70
CA SER A 63 -4.85 -12.08 -5.14
C SER A 63 -5.01 -10.80 -5.96
N GLY A 64 -5.89 -9.90 -5.54
CA GLY A 64 -6.06 -8.59 -6.15
C GLY A 64 -4.80 -7.72 -6.05
N VAL A 65 -4.19 -7.68 -4.86
CA VAL A 65 -2.94 -6.93 -4.65
C VAL A 65 -1.77 -7.54 -5.42
N ALA A 66 -1.65 -8.87 -5.45
CA ALA A 66 -0.62 -9.55 -6.24
C ALA A 66 -0.75 -9.22 -7.74
N SER A 67 -1.97 -9.27 -8.28
CA SER A 67 -2.23 -8.93 -9.68
C SER A 67 -1.93 -7.45 -9.98
N GLY A 68 -2.31 -6.54 -9.07
CA GLY A 68 -2.01 -5.11 -9.20
C GLY A 68 -0.51 -4.80 -9.12
N ALA A 69 0.22 -5.48 -8.23
CA ALA A 69 1.67 -5.35 -8.11
C ALA A 69 2.39 -5.86 -9.36
N GLU A 70 1.94 -6.97 -9.93
CA GLU A 70 2.50 -7.50 -11.18
C GLU A 70 2.25 -6.54 -12.35
N HIS A 71 1.06 -6.00 -12.47
CA HIS A 71 0.78 -4.97 -13.48
C HIS A 71 1.66 -3.73 -13.28
N PHE A 72 1.88 -3.30 -12.04
CA PHE A 72 2.79 -2.19 -11.77
C PHE A 72 4.24 -2.51 -12.16
N ASN A 73 4.72 -3.72 -11.89
CA ASN A 73 6.05 -4.17 -12.34
C ASN A 73 6.19 -4.10 -13.87
N GLN A 74 5.15 -4.48 -14.62
CA GLN A 74 5.14 -4.38 -16.09
C GLN A 74 5.25 -2.93 -16.57
N LEU A 75 4.57 -2.00 -15.91
CA LEU A 75 4.67 -0.57 -16.21
C LEU A 75 6.07 0.00 -15.90
N LEU A 76 6.76 -0.58 -14.91
CA LEU A 76 8.11 -0.19 -14.50
C LEU A 76 9.23 -0.82 -15.35
N ALA A 77 8.93 -1.84 -16.16
CA ALA A 77 9.93 -2.71 -16.78
C ALA A 77 10.98 -1.96 -17.62
N GLU A 78 10.58 -0.91 -18.33
CA GLU A 78 11.45 -0.12 -19.21
C GLU A 78 12.07 1.11 -18.50
N ILE A 79 11.78 1.30 -17.21
CA ILE A 79 12.29 2.43 -16.43
C ILE A 79 13.56 2.01 -15.71
N ASP A 80 14.71 2.53 -16.17
CA ASP A 80 15.97 2.35 -15.47
C ASP A 80 15.88 2.93 -14.05
N ILE A 81 16.17 2.07 -13.07
CA ILE A 81 16.16 2.41 -11.64
C ILE A 81 17.11 3.56 -11.31
N HIS A 82 18.22 3.72 -12.03
CA HIS A 82 19.20 4.78 -11.79
C HIS A 82 18.89 6.08 -12.56
N SER A 83 17.91 6.06 -13.46
CA SER A 83 17.47 7.26 -14.18
C SER A 83 16.78 8.26 -13.25
N GLN A 84 16.70 9.53 -13.69
CA GLN A 84 15.94 10.56 -12.97
C GLN A 84 14.48 10.14 -12.77
N ARG A 85 13.88 9.46 -13.74
CA ARG A 85 12.50 8.94 -13.66
C ARG A 85 12.38 7.86 -12.59
N GLY A 86 13.27 6.86 -12.60
CA GLY A 86 13.30 5.79 -11.59
C GLY A 86 13.47 6.33 -10.17
N GLN A 87 14.39 7.28 -9.98
CA GLN A 87 14.60 7.92 -8.67
C GLN A 87 13.38 8.73 -8.21
N ASN A 88 12.68 9.42 -9.12
CA ASN A 88 11.45 10.13 -8.79
C ASN A 88 10.34 9.18 -8.32
N LEU A 89 10.13 8.06 -9.01
CA LEU A 89 9.12 7.05 -8.64
C LEU A 89 9.43 6.41 -7.27
N ILE A 90 10.70 6.12 -6.99
CA ILE A 90 11.15 5.66 -5.66
C ILE A 90 10.79 6.70 -4.59
N GLN A 91 11.01 7.98 -4.87
CA GLN A 91 10.71 9.04 -3.92
C GLN A 91 9.21 9.19 -3.68
N VAL A 92 8.37 9.05 -4.70
CA VAL A 92 6.91 9.04 -4.59
C VAL A 92 6.46 7.87 -3.70
N PHE A 93 6.91 6.65 -4.00
CA PHE A 93 6.58 5.46 -3.23
C PHE A 93 6.98 5.62 -1.76
N LYS A 94 8.24 6.01 -1.49
CA LYS A 94 8.73 6.27 -0.13
C LYS A 94 7.89 7.32 0.60
N THR A 95 7.46 8.35 -0.11
CA THR A 95 6.66 9.43 0.48
C THR A 95 5.27 8.96 0.86
N ALA A 96 4.58 8.24 -0.03
CA ALA A 96 3.30 7.61 0.27
C ALA A 96 3.43 6.63 1.45
N THR A 97 4.46 5.78 1.50
CA THR A 97 4.70 4.90 2.67
C THR A 97 4.87 5.68 3.98
N ARG A 98 5.63 6.80 3.99
CA ARG A 98 5.74 7.63 5.20
C ARG A 98 4.41 8.23 5.63
N MET A 99 3.56 8.58 4.67
CA MET A 99 2.24 9.11 5.01
C MET A 99 1.31 8.02 5.59
N GLU A 100 1.43 6.76 5.16
CA GLU A 100 0.73 5.63 5.80
C GLU A 100 1.17 5.44 7.25
N VAL A 101 2.47 5.52 7.55
CA VAL A 101 2.97 5.49 8.94
C VAL A 101 2.33 6.61 9.77
N ALA A 102 2.27 7.82 9.22
CA ALA A 102 1.63 8.95 9.89
C ALA A 102 0.11 8.75 10.07
N PHE A 103 -0.56 8.06 9.14
CA PHE A 103 -1.98 7.72 9.24
C PHE A 103 -2.24 6.77 10.43
N TRP A 104 -1.46 5.70 10.56
CA TRP A 104 -1.53 4.80 11.72
C TRP A 104 -1.24 5.53 13.03
N GLN A 105 -0.21 6.39 13.06
CA GLN A 105 0.10 7.17 14.26
C GLN A 105 -1.03 8.13 14.66
N GLN A 106 -1.70 8.76 13.69
CA GLN A 106 -2.87 9.60 13.98
C GLN A 106 -4.01 8.79 14.60
N GLY A 107 -4.26 7.56 14.11
CA GLY A 107 -5.24 6.65 14.71
C GLY A 107 -4.91 6.30 16.16
N LEU A 108 -3.64 6.07 16.48
CA LEU A 108 -3.19 5.80 17.86
C LEU A 108 -3.30 7.04 18.77
N ASN A 109 -3.01 8.23 18.25
CA ASN A 109 -3.05 9.48 19.01
C ASN A 109 -4.47 10.02 19.22
N ALA A 110 -5.47 9.49 18.51
CA ALA A 110 -6.87 9.92 18.63
C ALA A 110 -7.57 9.38 19.89
N GLN A 111 -6.84 8.69 20.76
CA GLN A 111 -7.31 8.24 22.09
C GLN A 111 -7.55 9.40 23.05
#